data_AF-A0A957RJY3-F1
#
_entry.id   AF-A0A957RJY3-F1
#
_cell.length_a   1.000
_cell.length_b   1.000
_cell.length_c   1.000
_cell.angle_alpha   90.00
_cell.angle_beta   90.00
_cell.angle_gamma   90.00
#
_symmetry.space_group_name_H-M   'P 1'
#
loop_
_entity.id
_entity.type
_entity.pdbx_description
1 polymer ?
#
loop_
_entity_poly.entity_id
_entity_poly.type
_entity_poly.pdbx_seq_one_letter_code
_entity_poly.pdbx_strand_id
1 'polypeptide(L)'
;MAALSYLDFDLQIDDLGDAGYRAYVLDSPAGQAEAFFTLPFSELEIENFFLRIGRPRRGVRRVNSPEMTEARKFGSKLFEAVFQGSLHAGLLRSIDYAGQREQGIRLRLRLPPSLADLPWEYLYDPTQQRFLVHSTGTPIVRYVDLPQSEKPLAVALPLSVLVMIAGPHDYQPLDVEAEWRKIKDAVASLEERGLVRLTRLPAEQQQGATLAALQKQLRNGAYHIFHFIGHGGFDEQTQDGVLLFEDEDGRSRLVNGNYLGTLLHDHPSLRLAILNACEGART
;
A
#
# COMPACT_ATOMS: atom_id res chain seq x y z
N MET A 1 1.67 23.53 5.32
CA MET A 1 1.60 23.56 3.84
C MET A 1 0.15 23.38 3.45
N ALA A 2 -0.38 24.18 2.53
CA ALA A 2 -1.69 23.92 1.96
C ALA A 2 -1.67 22.54 1.28
N ALA A 3 -2.75 21.77 1.38
CA ALA A 3 -2.85 20.48 0.71
C ALA A 3 -2.79 20.71 -0.81
N LEU A 4 -1.85 20.05 -1.49
CA LEU A 4 -1.79 20.07 -2.94
C LEU A 4 -3.09 19.45 -3.48
N SER A 5 -3.75 20.13 -4.41
CA SER A 5 -4.90 19.54 -5.11
C SER A 5 -4.41 18.72 -6.30
N TYR A 6 -5.15 17.68 -6.67
CA TYR A 6 -4.75 16.74 -7.71
C TYR A 6 -5.83 16.65 -8.80
N LEU A 7 -5.38 16.59 -10.05
CA LEU A 7 -6.19 16.09 -11.17
C LEU A 7 -5.84 14.60 -11.39
N ASP A 8 -6.77 13.84 -11.95
CA ASP A 8 -6.59 12.40 -12.15
C ASP A 8 -6.01 12.10 -13.54
N PHE A 9 -5.13 11.10 -13.60
CA PHE A 9 -4.76 10.40 -14.82
C PHE A 9 -5.15 8.94 -14.63
N ASP A 10 -6.28 8.56 -15.22
CA ASP A 10 -6.92 7.26 -15.02
C ASP A 10 -6.44 6.27 -16.07
N LEU A 11 -5.47 5.45 -15.70
CA LEU A 11 -4.93 4.42 -16.57
C LEU A 11 -5.60 3.08 -16.29
N GLN A 12 -6.35 2.58 -17.27
CA GLN A 12 -6.86 1.21 -17.30
C GLN A 12 -5.90 0.34 -18.09
N ILE A 13 -5.57 -0.83 -17.53
CA ILE A 13 -4.85 -1.88 -18.24
C ILE A 13 -5.75 -3.11 -18.29
N ASP A 14 -5.98 -3.61 -19.50
CA ASP A 14 -6.71 -4.85 -19.73
C ASP A 14 -5.72 -5.95 -20.17
N ASP A 15 -5.93 -7.16 -19.66
CA ASP A 15 -5.20 -8.37 -20.06
C ASP A 15 -5.87 -8.96 -21.31
N LEU A 16 -5.09 -9.12 -22.38
CA LEU A 16 -5.53 -9.68 -23.66
C LEU A 16 -5.01 -11.12 -23.88
N GLY A 17 -4.47 -11.76 -22.83
CA GLY A 17 -3.84 -13.07 -22.89
C GLY A 17 -2.58 -13.05 -23.74
N ASP A 18 -2.48 -13.97 -24.70
CA ASP A 18 -1.30 -14.12 -25.58
C ASP A 18 -1.01 -12.86 -26.43
N ALA A 19 -2.00 -11.99 -26.62
CA ALA A 19 -1.84 -10.72 -27.33
C ALA A 19 -1.17 -9.61 -26.48
N GLY A 20 -0.89 -9.89 -25.21
CA GLY A 20 -0.29 -8.94 -24.26
C GLY A 20 -1.35 -8.12 -23.53
N TYR A 21 -1.10 -6.81 -23.41
CA TYR A 21 -1.91 -5.90 -22.61
C TYR A 21 -2.30 -4.67 -23.42
N ARG A 22 -3.48 -4.12 -23.11
CA ARG A 22 -3.91 -2.80 -23.61
C ARG A 22 -3.95 -1.81 -22.46
N ALA A 23 -3.14 -0.77 -22.53
CA ALA A 23 -3.17 0.36 -21.63
C ALA A 23 -3.93 1.52 -22.27
N TYR A 24 -4.94 2.08 -21.60
CA TYR A 24 -5.69 3.22 -22.10
C TYR A 24 -6.17 4.15 -21.00
N VAL A 25 -6.24 5.44 -21.35
CA VAL A 25 -6.64 6.51 -20.44
C VAL A 25 -8.15 6.66 -20.48
N LEU A 26 -8.81 6.46 -19.34
CA LEU A 26 -10.25 6.69 -19.18
C LEU A 26 -10.54 8.19 -19.10
N ASP A 27 -9.78 8.90 -18.26
CA ASP A 27 -9.88 10.33 -18.02
C ASP A 27 -8.50 10.93 -17.72
N SER A 28 -8.22 12.09 -18.31
CA SER A 28 -7.05 12.90 -17.98
C SER A 28 -7.18 14.33 -18.51
N PRO A 29 -6.42 15.30 -17.95
CA PRO A 29 -6.37 16.65 -18.48
C PRO A 29 -5.92 16.76 -19.94
N ALA A 30 -5.16 15.79 -20.44
CA ALA A 30 -4.66 15.75 -21.81
C ALA A 30 -5.54 14.94 -22.77
N GLY A 31 -6.72 14.46 -22.32
CA GLY A 31 -7.64 13.64 -23.09
C GLY A 31 -7.32 12.13 -23.01
N GLN A 32 -7.75 11.39 -24.01
CA GLN A 32 -7.61 9.94 -24.06
C GLN A 32 -6.39 9.53 -24.90
N ALA A 33 -5.77 8.43 -24.52
CA ALA A 33 -4.66 7.80 -25.24
C ALA A 33 -4.68 6.31 -24.98
N GLU A 34 -4.10 5.53 -25.89
CA GLU A 34 -3.96 4.08 -25.73
C GLU A 34 -2.65 3.57 -26.32
N ALA A 35 -2.18 2.45 -25.78
CA ALA A 35 -1.04 1.70 -26.26
C ALA A 35 -1.23 0.21 -25.98
N PHE A 36 -0.62 -0.63 -26.81
CA PHE A 36 -0.52 -2.07 -26.59
C PHE A 36 0.92 -2.40 -26.21
N PHE A 37 1.10 -3.30 -25.25
CA PHE A 37 2.43 -3.69 -24.78
C PHE A 37 2.46 -5.14 -24.30
N THR A 38 3.66 -5.68 -24.20
CA THR A 38 3.94 -6.95 -23.51
C THR A 38 4.82 -6.69 -22.30
N LEU A 39 4.75 -7.56 -21.30
CA LEU A 39 5.63 -7.43 -20.15
C LEU A 39 7.09 -7.61 -20.55
N PRO A 40 7.98 -6.67 -20.20
CA PRO A 40 9.40 -6.74 -20.55
C PRO A 40 10.20 -7.62 -19.59
N PHE A 41 9.52 -8.52 -18.87
CA PHE A 41 10.06 -9.36 -17.82
C PHE A 41 9.50 -10.78 -17.93
N SER A 42 10.36 -11.75 -17.68
CA SER A 42 9.95 -13.11 -17.29
C SER A 42 9.54 -13.15 -15.82
N GLU A 43 8.78 -14.18 -15.43
CA GLU A 43 8.45 -14.47 -14.02
C GLU A 43 9.72 -14.54 -13.15
N LEU A 44 10.76 -15.21 -13.65
CA LEU A 44 12.06 -15.32 -12.98
C LEU A 44 12.75 -13.96 -12.78
N GLU A 45 12.62 -13.03 -13.72
CA GLU A 45 13.16 -11.66 -13.55
C GLU A 45 12.42 -10.90 -12.46
N ILE A 46 11.09 -11.08 -12.35
CA ILE A 46 10.25 -10.46 -11.32
C ILE A 46 10.61 -11.03 -9.93
N GLU A 47 10.70 -12.35 -9.79
CA GLU A 47 11.10 -12.99 -8.53
C GLU A 47 12.49 -12.55 -8.08
N ASN A 48 13.47 -12.53 -9.00
CA ASN A 48 14.81 -12.06 -8.71
C ASN A 48 14.85 -10.59 -8.27
N PHE A 49 13.97 -9.76 -8.83
CA PHE A 49 13.84 -8.37 -8.40
C PHE A 49 13.39 -8.30 -6.93
N PHE A 50 12.35 -9.02 -6.54
CA PHE A 50 11.87 -9.06 -5.16
C PHE A 50 12.92 -9.58 -4.18
N LEU A 51 13.65 -10.64 -4.54
CA LEU A 51 14.72 -11.20 -3.70
C LEU A 51 15.88 -10.22 -3.45
N ARG A 52 16.09 -9.25 -4.34
CA ARG A 52 17.14 -8.22 -4.21
C ARG A 52 16.65 -7.00 -3.44
N ILE A 53 15.39 -6.61 -3.62
CA ILE A 53 14.81 -5.41 -3.01
C ILE A 53 14.27 -5.67 -1.59
N GLY A 54 13.66 -6.84 -1.35
CA GLY A 54 12.96 -7.21 -0.11
C GLY A 54 13.85 -7.62 1.08
N ARG A 55 15.18 -7.57 0.94
CA ARG A 55 16.08 -7.96 2.05
C ARG A 55 16.01 -6.93 3.19
N PRO A 56 15.74 -7.33 4.45
CA PRO A 56 15.73 -6.42 5.59
C PRO A 56 17.13 -5.79 5.76
N ARG A 57 17.19 -4.45 5.82
CA ARG A 57 18.46 -3.70 5.79
C ARG A 57 18.94 -3.29 7.18
N ARG A 58 20.20 -3.63 7.48
CA ARG A 58 21.02 -2.98 8.52
C ARG A 58 21.83 -1.84 7.87
N GLY A 59 21.41 -0.57 8.01
CA GLY A 59 22.27 0.61 7.74
C GLY A 59 21.69 1.74 6.87
N VAL A 60 22.34 2.91 6.91
CA VAL A 60 21.98 4.15 6.21
C VAL A 60 22.41 4.11 4.74
N ARG A 61 21.51 4.51 3.82
CA ARG A 61 21.70 4.42 2.35
C ARG A 61 22.90 5.22 1.85
N ARG A 62 23.69 4.62 0.95
CA ARG A 62 24.52 5.35 -0.03
C ARG A 62 23.65 5.68 -1.25
N VAL A 63 23.89 6.84 -1.88
CA VAL A 63 23.13 7.35 -3.04
C VAL A 63 23.19 6.42 -4.27
N ASN A 64 24.24 5.59 -4.37
CA ASN A 64 24.47 4.62 -5.46
C ASN A 64 24.49 3.18 -4.94
N SER A 65 23.50 2.76 -4.18
CA SER A 65 23.43 1.36 -3.76
C SER A 65 23.08 0.47 -4.97
N PRO A 66 23.63 -0.76 -5.07
CA PRO A 66 23.31 -1.70 -6.15
C PRO A 66 21.81 -1.87 -6.37
N GLU A 67 21.03 -1.83 -5.30
CA GLU A 67 19.58 -2.01 -5.33
C GLU A 67 18.85 -0.80 -5.92
N MET A 68 19.38 0.41 -5.76
CA MET A 68 18.85 1.60 -6.44
C MET A 68 19.06 1.49 -7.95
N THR A 69 20.21 0.95 -8.38
CA THR A 69 20.47 0.70 -9.81
C THR A 69 19.50 -0.35 -10.37
N GLU A 70 19.27 -1.44 -9.64
CA GLU A 70 18.31 -2.47 -10.03
C GLU A 70 16.87 -1.93 -10.08
N ALA A 71 16.47 -1.14 -9.08
CA ALA A 71 15.17 -0.45 -9.05
C ALA A 71 14.99 0.49 -10.24
N ARG A 72 16.01 1.28 -10.61
CA ARG A 72 15.97 2.13 -11.79
C ARG A 72 15.84 1.31 -13.07
N LYS A 73 16.64 0.24 -13.22
CA LYS A 73 16.62 -0.61 -14.41
C LYS A 73 15.27 -1.29 -14.60
N PHE A 74 14.73 -1.88 -13.53
CA PHE A 74 13.39 -2.47 -13.52
C PHE A 74 12.33 -1.40 -13.83
N GLY A 75 12.37 -0.29 -13.11
CA GLY A 75 11.47 0.84 -13.27
C GLY A 75 11.43 1.42 -14.69
N SER A 76 12.60 1.57 -15.32
CA SER A 76 12.74 2.04 -16.70
C SER A 76 12.09 1.09 -17.68
N LYS A 77 12.39 -0.21 -17.60
CA LYS A 77 11.78 -1.22 -18.47
C LYS A 77 10.25 -1.21 -18.34
N LEU A 78 9.73 -1.17 -17.11
CA LEU A 78 8.29 -1.13 -16.87
C LEU A 78 7.65 0.15 -17.42
N PHE A 79 8.29 1.31 -17.18
CA PHE A 79 7.80 2.59 -17.68
C PHE A 79 7.78 2.64 -19.20
N GLU A 80 8.87 2.25 -19.86
CA GLU A 80 8.99 2.23 -21.32
C GLU A 80 8.01 1.24 -21.97
N ALA A 81 7.72 0.11 -21.31
CA ALA A 81 6.74 -0.84 -21.80
C ALA A 81 5.32 -0.26 -21.77
N VAL A 82 4.94 0.45 -20.70
CA VAL A 82 3.55 0.96 -20.57
C VAL A 82 3.39 2.32 -21.26
N PHE A 83 4.23 3.28 -20.94
CA PHE A 83 4.17 4.65 -21.45
C PHE A 83 4.89 4.76 -22.78
N GLN A 84 4.21 4.31 -23.84
CA GLN A 84 4.66 4.42 -25.22
C GLN A 84 3.87 5.50 -25.97
N GLY A 85 4.51 6.14 -26.96
CA GLY A 85 3.86 7.00 -27.93
C GLY A 85 2.89 8.02 -27.33
N SER A 86 1.61 7.91 -27.71
CA SER A 86 0.54 8.81 -27.29
C SER A 86 0.29 8.79 -25.78
N LEU A 87 0.50 7.65 -25.12
CA LEU A 87 0.30 7.48 -23.68
C LEU A 87 1.34 8.25 -22.87
N HIS A 88 2.62 8.13 -23.24
CA HIS A 88 3.70 8.92 -22.63
C HIS A 88 3.47 10.41 -22.83
N ALA A 89 3.17 10.81 -24.06
CA ALA A 89 2.91 12.20 -24.38
C ALA A 89 1.68 12.75 -23.62
N GLY A 90 0.65 11.92 -23.43
CA GLY A 90 -0.53 12.25 -22.62
C GLY A 90 -0.20 12.45 -21.14
N LEU A 91 0.63 11.57 -20.56
CA LEU A 91 1.09 11.71 -19.17
C LEU A 91 1.87 13.01 -18.97
N LEU A 92 2.87 13.28 -19.82
CA LEU A 92 3.68 14.50 -19.72
C LEU A 92 2.84 15.77 -19.88
N ARG A 93 1.94 15.82 -20.87
CA ARG A 93 1.03 16.95 -21.05
C ARG A 93 0.11 17.16 -19.84
N SER A 94 -0.36 16.08 -19.21
CA SER A 94 -1.18 16.17 -18.01
C SER A 94 -0.38 16.75 -16.83
N ILE A 95 0.87 16.29 -16.65
CA ILE A 95 1.77 16.81 -15.62
C ILE A 95 2.02 18.31 -15.84
N ASP A 96 2.34 18.72 -17.06
CA ASP A 96 2.56 20.14 -17.39
C ASP A 96 1.31 20.99 -17.16
N TYR A 97 0.13 20.48 -17.57
CA TYR A 97 -1.15 21.15 -17.38
C TYR A 97 -1.48 21.39 -15.90
N ALA A 98 -1.27 20.39 -15.04
CA ALA A 98 -1.48 20.49 -13.61
C ALA A 98 -0.44 21.41 -12.95
N GLY A 99 0.83 21.32 -13.36
CA GLY A 99 1.91 22.16 -12.86
C GLY A 99 1.66 23.65 -13.08
N GLN A 100 1.10 24.03 -14.24
CA GLN A 100 0.71 25.41 -14.54
C GLN A 100 -0.39 25.97 -13.62
N ARG A 101 -1.08 25.10 -12.87
CA ARG A 101 -2.17 25.45 -11.93
C ARG A 101 -1.80 25.23 -10.47
N GLU A 102 -0.52 24.94 -10.19
CA GLU A 102 -0.05 24.57 -8.85
C GLU A 102 -0.78 23.33 -8.29
N GLN A 103 -1.12 22.39 -9.18
CA GLN A 103 -1.75 21.11 -8.87
C GLN A 103 -0.82 19.94 -9.20
N GLY A 104 -1.09 18.76 -8.63
CA GLY A 104 -0.45 17.50 -9.03
C GLY A 104 -1.30 16.67 -9.98
N ILE A 105 -0.71 15.63 -10.55
CA ILE A 105 -1.39 14.53 -11.25
C ILE A 105 -1.36 13.29 -10.39
N ARG A 106 -2.54 12.79 -9.99
CA ARG A 106 -2.66 11.48 -9.36
C ARG A 106 -2.81 10.42 -10.45
N LEU A 107 -1.79 9.57 -10.59
CA LEU A 107 -1.82 8.43 -11.50
C LEU A 107 -2.61 7.30 -10.84
N ARG A 108 -3.86 7.08 -11.30
CA ARG A 108 -4.70 5.99 -10.81
C ARG A 108 -4.56 4.79 -11.75
N LEU A 109 -4.03 3.69 -11.23
CA LEU A 109 -3.79 2.47 -11.97
C LEU A 109 -4.92 1.48 -11.69
N ARG A 110 -5.67 1.12 -12.71
CA ARG A 110 -6.63 0.03 -12.68
C ARG A 110 -5.99 -1.15 -13.42
N LEU A 111 -5.66 -2.19 -12.66
CA LEU A 111 -4.76 -3.26 -13.11
C LEU A 111 -5.53 -4.59 -13.17
N PRO A 112 -5.22 -5.46 -14.15
CA PRO A 112 -5.67 -6.84 -14.10
C PRO A 112 -4.89 -7.61 -13.03
N PRO A 113 -5.41 -8.75 -12.53
CA PRO A 113 -4.73 -9.55 -11.51
C PRO A 113 -3.30 -9.94 -11.88
N SER A 114 -3.04 -10.25 -13.15
CA SER A 114 -1.72 -10.60 -13.70
C SER A 114 -0.65 -9.51 -13.53
N LEU A 115 -1.05 -8.26 -13.26
CA LEU A 115 -0.16 -7.11 -13.04
C LEU A 115 -0.23 -6.50 -11.64
N ALA A 116 -1.08 -7.05 -10.76
CA ALA A 116 -1.35 -6.47 -9.45
C ALA A 116 -0.09 -6.45 -8.56
N ASP A 117 0.65 -7.56 -8.57
CA ASP A 117 1.87 -7.77 -7.79
C ASP A 117 3.08 -6.98 -8.30
N LEU A 118 3.03 -6.41 -9.51
CA LEU A 118 4.15 -5.61 -9.99
C LEU A 118 4.34 -4.35 -9.13
N PRO A 119 5.59 -3.96 -8.83
CA PRO A 119 5.86 -2.85 -7.94
C PRO A 119 5.86 -1.53 -8.73
N TRP A 120 4.67 -1.10 -9.14
CA TRP A 120 4.39 0.10 -9.94
C TRP A 120 4.98 1.39 -9.34
N GLU A 121 5.23 1.40 -8.03
CA GLU A 121 5.92 2.49 -7.33
C GLU A 121 7.35 2.72 -7.83
N TYR A 122 7.98 1.72 -8.45
CA TYR A 122 9.29 1.85 -9.08
C TYR A 122 9.24 2.38 -10.51
N LEU A 123 8.08 2.79 -11.06
CA LEU A 123 8.02 3.46 -12.36
C LEU A 123 9.03 4.61 -12.41
N TYR A 124 10.03 4.45 -13.27
CA TYR A 124 11.13 5.38 -13.44
C TYR A 124 11.09 5.92 -14.85
N ASP A 125 10.91 7.24 -14.97
CA ASP A 125 10.96 7.94 -16.24
C ASP A 125 12.44 8.15 -16.62
N PRO A 126 12.97 7.47 -17.66
CA PRO A 126 14.36 7.62 -18.09
C PRO A 126 14.64 8.98 -18.71
N THR A 127 13.62 9.66 -19.26
CA THR A 127 13.73 10.99 -19.86
C THR A 127 13.97 12.04 -18.79
N GLN A 128 13.22 11.96 -17.69
CA GLN A 128 13.36 12.89 -16.55
C GLN A 128 14.31 12.38 -15.46
N GLN A 129 14.87 11.18 -15.64
CA GLN A 129 15.81 10.52 -14.73
C GLN A 129 15.32 10.45 -13.27
N ARG A 130 14.02 10.17 -13.08
CA ARG A 130 13.38 10.14 -11.76
C ARG A 130 12.30 9.08 -11.64
N PHE A 131 12.11 8.57 -10.43
CA PHE A 131 10.91 7.81 -10.08
C PHE A 131 9.71 8.75 -9.98
N LEU A 132 8.56 8.35 -10.51
CA LEU A 132 7.34 9.17 -10.45
C LEU A 132 6.93 9.46 -9.00
N VAL A 133 7.04 8.45 -8.12
CA VAL A 133 6.66 8.57 -6.70
C VAL A 133 7.56 9.48 -5.87
N HIS A 134 8.73 9.90 -6.39
CA HIS A 134 9.60 10.85 -5.67
C HIS A 134 9.05 12.28 -5.68
N SER A 135 8.08 12.57 -6.54
CA SER A 135 7.40 13.86 -6.58
C SER A 135 6.07 13.76 -5.85
N THR A 136 5.84 14.67 -4.90
CA THR A 136 4.52 14.84 -4.26
C THR A 136 3.45 15.26 -5.25
N GLY A 137 3.83 15.77 -6.42
CA GLY A 137 2.92 16.12 -7.52
C GLY A 137 2.53 14.96 -8.43
N THR A 138 3.11 13.76 -8.26
CA THR A 138 2.79 12.59 -9.09
C THR A 138 2.59 11.31 -8.27
N PRO A 139 1.66 11.29 -7.30
CA PRO A 139 1.37 10.09 -6.53
C PRO A 139 0.76 8.99 -7.42
N ILE A 140 1.14 7.75 -7.14
CA ILE A 140 0.57 6.55 -7.78
C ILE A 140 -0.43 5.93 -6.81
N VAL A 141 -1.62 5.58 -7.32
CA VAL A 141 -2.67 4.91 -6.56
C VAL A 141 -3.13 3.68 -7.33
N ARG A 142 -3.08 2.49 -6.73
CA ARG A 142 -3.81 1.33 -7.25
C ARG A 142 -5.29 1.54 -6.97
N TYR A 143 -6.09 1.64 -8.02
CA TYR A 143 -7.52 1.90 -7.93
C TYR A 143 -8.29 0.58 -8.00
N VAL A 144 -9.08 0.31 -6.97
CA VAL A 144 -9.99 -0.84 -6.94
C VAL A 144 -11.38 -0.33 -7.27
N ASP A 145 -11.98 -0.87 -8.33
CA ASP A 145 -13.35 -0.52 -8.70
C ASP A 145 -14.33 -1.22 -7.76
N LEU A 146 -14.88 -0.46 -6.80
CA LEU A 146 -15.89 -0.95 -5.87
C LEU A 146 -17.21 -0.25 -6.18
N PRO A 147 -18.34 -0.97 -6.31
CA PRO A 147 -19.66 -0.38 -6.58
C PRO A 147 -20.27 0.36 -5.37
N GLN A 148 -19.43 0.86 -4.46
CA GLN A 148 -19.83 1.53 -3.23
C GLN A 148 -19.48 3.01 -3.29
N SER A 149 -20.38 3.85 -2.78
CA SER A 149 -20.11 5.28 -2.64
C SER A 149 -18.97 5.51 -1.65
N GLU A 150 -17.99 6.32 -2.05
CA GLU A 150 -16.88 6.72 -1.19
C GLU A 150 -17.44 7.41 0.07
N LYS A 151 -17.24 6.79 1.24
CA LYS A 151 -17.58 7.43 2.51
C LYS A 151 -16.59 8.57 2.76
N PRO A 152 -17.05 9.77 3.16
CA PRO A 152 -16.13 10.85 3.54
C PRO A 152 -15.13 10.38 4.60
N LEU A 153 -13.86 10.73 4.38
CA LEU A 153 -12.78 10.53 5.37
C LEU A 153 -12.86 11.52 6.55
N ALA A 154 -13.86 12.40 6.55
CA ALA A 154 -14.08 13.34 7.64
C ALA A 154 -14.41 12.60 8.94
N VAL A 155 -13.64 12.88 9.98
CA VAL A 155 -13.82 12.33 11.33
C VAL A 155 -13.86 13.48 12.33
N ALA A 156 -14.65 13.31 13.38
CA ALA A 156 -14.57 14.19 14.54
C ALA A 156 -13.30 13.83 15.32
N LEU A 157 -12.47 14.83 15.61
CA LEU A 157 -11.25 14.64 16.41
C LEU A 157 -11.61 14.36 17.88
N PRO A 158 -10.78 13.59 18.63
CA PRO A 158 -9.52 12.98 18.20
C PRO A 158 -9.70 11.79 17.24
N LEU A 159 -8.76 11.63 16.32
CA LEU A 159 -8.60 10.42 15.53
C LEU A 159 -8.23 9.25 16.46
N SER A 160 -9.00 8.16 16.43
CA SER A 160 -8.88 7.04 17.37
C SER A 160 -8.25 5.88 16.63
N VAL A 161 -7.05 5.48 17.07
CA VAL A 161 -6.25 4.43 16.43
C VAL A 161 -6.18 3.23 17.36
N LEU A 162 -6.69 2.10 16.90
CA LEU A 162 -6.50 0.81 17.54
C LEU A 162 -5.23 0.16 16.98
N VAL A 163 -4.18 0.08 17.78
CA VAL A 163 -2.90 -0.53 17.41
C VAL A 163 -2.83 -1.93 18.00
N MET A 164 -2.71 -2.94 17.16
CA MET A 164 -2.57 -4.33 17.55
C MET A 164 -1.20 -4.83 17.12
N ILE A 165 -0.42 -5.35 18.08
CA ILE A 165 0.93 -5.87 17.81
C ILE A 165 0.95 -7.33 18.22
N ALA A 166 1.07 -8.23 17.25
CA ALA A 166 1.13 -9.67 17.46
C ALA A 166 2.59 -10.17 17.37
N GLY A 167 3.02 -10.91 18.39
CA GLY A 167 4.35 -11.50 18.48
C GLY A 167 4.28 -12.95 18.98
N PRO A 168 3.68 -13.87 18.22
CA PRO A 168 3.54 -15.27 18.63
C PRO A 168 4.91 -15.92 18.88
N HIS A 169 5.01 -16.73 19.95
CA HIS A 169 6.30 -17.24 20.44
C HIS A 169 6.91 -18.38 19.62
N ASP A 170 6.13 -19.00 18.75
CA ASP A 170 6.54 -20.03 17.78
C ASP A 170 7.08 -19.44 16.47
N TYR A 171 7.19 -18.11 16.36
CA TYR A 171 7.76 -17.40 15.21
C TYR A 171 9.00 -16.57 15.60
N GLN A 172 9.66 -15.96 14.59
CA GLN A 172 10.76 -15.04 14.86
C GLN A 172 10.30 -13.92 15.80
N PRO A 173 11.01 -13.68 16.92
CA PRO A 173 10.60 -12.68 17.90
C PRO A 173 10.53 -11.27 17.29
N LEU A 174 9.40 -10.60 17.52
CA LEU A 174 9.21 -9.17 17.25
C LEU A 174 9.46 -8.38 18.54
N ASP A 175 10.20 -7.29 18.46
CA ASP A 175 10.34 -6.35 19.58
C ASP A 175 9.09 -5.46 19.66
N VAL A 176 8.04 -6.04 20.24
CA VAL A 176 6.70 -5.43 20.38
C VAL A 176 6.79 -4.06 21.06
N GLU A 177 7.66 -3.91 22.07
CA GLU A 177 7.84 -2.64 22.78
C GLU A 177 8.55 -1.59 21.94
N ALA A 178 9.54 -1.98 21.13
CA ALA A 178 10.15 -1.06 20.17
C ALA A 178 9.15 -0.61 19.09
N GLU A 179 8.33 -1.51 18.56
CA GLU A 179 7.28 -1.14 17.59
C GLU A 179 6.24 -0.19 18.19
N TRP A 180 5.77 -0.47 19.40
CA TRP A 180 4.86 0.43 20.13
C TRP A 180 5.47 1.82 20.35
N ARG A 181 6.75 1.87 20.79
CA ARG A 181 7.46 3.13 21.04
C ARG A 181 7.60 3.96 19.76
N LYS A 182 7.94 3.35 18.63
CA LYS A 182 8.03 4.04 17.33
C LYS A 182 6.72 4.72 16.95
N ILE A 183 5.58 4.04 17.12
CA ILE A 183 4.26 4.62 16.81
C ILE A 183 3.97 5.78 17.76
N LYS A 184 4.18 5.57 19.06
CA LYS A 184 3.94 6.59 20.09
C LYS A 184 4.76 7.85 19.81
N ASP A 185 6.05 7.70 19.52
CA ASP A 185 6.96 8.79 19.21
C ASP A 185 6.53 9.53 17.93
N ALA A 186 6.10 8.80 16.90
CA ALA A 186 5.67 9.38 15.63
C ALA A 186 4.43 10.28 15.76
N VAL A 187 3.53 9.99 16.70
CA VAL A 187 2.29 10.76 16.90
C VAL A 187 2.25 11.56 18.20
N ALA A 188 3.33 11.57 18.99
CA ALA A 188 3.38 12.19 20.33
C ALA A 188 2.82 13.62 20.33
N SER A 189 3.29 14.47 19.42
CA SER A 189 2.82 15.86 19.30
C SER A 189 1.32 15.99 18.94
N LEU A 190 0.76 15.01 18.22
CA LEU A 190 -0.66 15.00 17.86
C LEU A 190 -1.52 14.51 19.04
N GLU A 191 -1.02 13.56 19.80
CA GLU A 191 -1.66 13.06 21.02
C GLU A 191 -1.67 14.13 22.13
N GLU A 192 -0.55 14.84 22.34
CA GLU A 192 -0.45 15.99 23.25
C GLU A 192 -1.46 17.10 22.93
N ARG A 193 -1.74 17.31 21.64
CA ARG A 193 -2.71 18.29 21.15
C ARG A 193 -4.16 17.77 21.16
N GLY A 194 -4.39 16.53 21.60
CA GLY A 194 -5.71 15.91 21.60
C GLY A 194 -6.28 15.65 20.21
N LEU A 195 -5.42 15.55 19.18
CA LEU A 195 -5.83 15.30 17.79
C LEU A 195 -5.84 13.80 17.46
N VAL A 196 -5.03 13.01 18.17
CA VAL A 196 -4.92 11.56 18.01
C VAL A 196 -5.03 10.91 19.38
N ARG A 197 -5.65 9.73 19.43
CA ARG A 197 -5.67 8.86 20.61
C ARG A 197 -5.25 7.47 20.18
N LEU A 198 -4.22 6.93 20.81
CA LEU A 198 -3.82 5.55 20.60
C LEU A 198 -4.49 4.61 21.61
N THR A 199 -4.88 3.42 21.18
CA THR A 199 -5.24 2.30 22.06
C THR A 199 -4.43 1.10 21.63
N ARG A 200 -3.62 0.54 22.54
CA ARG A 200 -2.82 -0.66 22.30
C ARG A 200 -3.62 -1.93 22.58
N LEU A 201 -3.44 -2.94 21.75
CA LEU A 201 -3.92 -4.31 21.92
C LEU A 201 -2.73 -5.30 21.79
N PRO A 202 -2.54 -6.24 22.74
CA PRO A 202 -3.28 -6.36 24.00
C PRO A 202 -3.10 -5.15 24.92
N ALA A 203 -4.11 -4.85 25.74
CA ALA A 203 -3.94 -3.92 26.86
C ALA A 203 -2.99 -4.53 27.89
N GLU A 204 -2.36 -3.71 28.76
CA GLU A 204 -1.33 -4.11 29.75
C GLU A 204 -1.74 -5.23 30.75
N GLN A 205 -2.93 -5.82 30.60
CA GLN A 205 -3.54 -6.84 31.46
C GLN A 205 -4.27 -7.95 30.69
N GLN A 206 -4.25 -7.95 29.34
CA GLN A 206 -4.92 -8.98 28.54
C GLN A 206 -3.95 -10.00 27.93
N GLN A 207 -4.44 -11.22 27.76
CA GLN A 207 -3.72 -12.31 27.11
C GLN A 207 -3.76 -12.12 25.59
N GLY A 208 -2.61 -11.72 25.07
CA GLY A 208 -2.22 -11.83 23.67
C GLY A 208 -2.98 -10.99 22.65
N ALA A 209 -2.37 -10.85 21.47
CA ALA A 209 -2.97 -10.23 20.30
C ALA A 209 -3.94 -11.21 19.61
N THR A 210 -5.01 -11.61 20.31
CA THR A 210 -5.97 -12.59 19.82
C THR A 210 -7.11 -11.95 19.01
N LEU A 211 -7.72 -12.73 18.12
CA LEU A 211 -8.94 -12.32 17.41
C LEU A 211 -10.08 -11.96 18.38
N ALA A 212 -10.27 -12.75 19.44
CA ALA A 212 -11.29 -12.49 20.44
C ALA A 212 -11.08 -11.15 21.16
N ALA A 213 -9.81 -10.81 21.46
CA ALA A 213 -9.45 -9.53 22.04
C ALA A 213 -9.76 -8.36 21.08
N LEU A 214 -9.46 -8.51 19.78
CA LEU A 214 -9.79 -7.52 18.76
C LEU A 214 -11.31 -7.31 18.66
N GLN A 215 -12.08 -8.40 18.57
CA GLN A 215 -13.54 -8.35 18.53
C GLN A 215 -14.15 -7.68 19.76
N LYS A 216 -13.60 -7.96 20.95
CA LYS A 216 -14.03 -7.34 22.20
C LYS A 216 -13.71 -5.85 22.21
N GLN A 217 -12.52 -5.47 21.74
CA GLN A 217 -12.10 -4.07 21.74
C GLN A 217 -12.92 -3.22 20.76
N LEU A 218 -13.17 -3.72 19.55
CA LEU A 218 -14.00 -3.03 18.55
C LEU A 218 -15.44 -2.81 19.03
N ARG A 219 -15.99 -3.74 19.81
CA ARG A 219 -17.32 -3.59 20.43
C ARG A 219 -17.39 -2.51 21.51
N ASN A 220 -16.26 -2.19 22.16
CA ASN A 220 -16.22 -1.31 23.32
C ASN A 220 -15.85 0.15 22.98
N GLY A 221 -15.54 0.47 21.72
CA GLY A 221 -15.12 1.82 21.36
C GLY A 221 -15.19 2.10 19.86
N ALA A 222 -15.39 3.37 19.52
CA ALA A 222 -15.30 3.84 18.15
C ALA A 222 -13.83 4.05 17.76
N TYR A 223 -13.44 3.43 16.65
CA TYR A 223 -12.09 3.49 16.10
C TYR A 223 -12.16 3.92 14.65
N HIS A 224 -11.27 4.83 14.29
CA HIS A 224 -11.15 5.39 12.95
C HIS A 224 -10.10 4.64 12.13
N ILE A 225 -9.05 4.15 12.80
CA ILE A 225 -7.94 3.41 12.19
C ILE A 225 -7.70 2.12 12.98
N PHE A 226 -7.55 1.01 12.26
CA PHE A 226 -6.98 -0.22 12.78
C PHE A 226 -5.56 -0.36 12.25
N HIS A 227 -4.57 -0.52 13.12
CA HIS A 227 -3.18 -0.70 12.74
C HIS A 227 -2.66 -2.02 13.31
N PHE A 228 -2.48 -3.00 12.43
CA PHE A 228 -1.88 -4.28 12.76
C PHE A 228 -0.36 -4.22 12.51
N ILE A 229 0.40 -4.80 13.43
CA ILE A 229 1.83 -5.09 13.30
C ILE A 229 2.03 -6.54 13.67
N GLY A 230 2.69 -7.31 12.82
CA GLY A 230 2.96 -8.70 13.11
C GLY A 230 3.52 -9.41 11.90
N HIS A 231 3.53 -10.74 11.97
CA HIS A 231 3.88 -11.57 10.84
C HIS A 231 2.70 -11.70 9.88
N GLY A 232 3.03 -11.89 8.61
CA GLY A 232 2.08 -12.15 7.55
C GLY A 232 2.68 -13.15 6.56
N GLY A 233 1.83 -13.70 5.72
CA GLY A 233 2.21 -14.64 4.68
C GLY A 233 1.14 -14.72 3.60
N PHE A 234 1.36 -15.61 2.65
CA PHE A 234 0.43 -15.92 1.58
C PHE A 234 0.13 -17.42 1.63
N ASP A 235 -1.14 -17.78 1.65
CA ASP A 235 -1.58 -19.18 1.60
C ASP A 235 -1.80 -19.59 0.14
N GLU A 236 -0.88 -20.40 -0.39
CA GLU A 236 -0.94 -20.87 -1.78
C GLU A 236 -2.19 -21.72 -2.09
N GLN A 237 -2.80 -22.37 -1.10
CA GLN A 237 -3.99 -23.20 -1.33
C GLN A 237 -5.23 -22.35 -1.53
N THR A 238 -5.35 -21.28 -0.74
CA THR A 238 -6.51 -20.38 -0.79
C THR A 238 -6.30 -19.16 -1.66
N GLN A 239 -5.05 -18.93 -2.14
CA GLN A 239 -4.64 -17.73 -2.87
C GLN A 239 -5.05 -16.46 -2.11
N ASP A 240 -4.78 -16.44 -0.80
CA ASP A 240 -5.18 -15.33 0.08
C ASP A 240 -4.03 -14.92 1.02
N GLY A 241 -3.98 -13.63 1.32
CA GLY A 241 -3.09 -13.08 2.32
C GLY A 241 -3.53 -13.47 3.72
N VAL A 242 -2.58 -13.84 4.56
CA VAL A 242 -2.82 -14.22 5.96
C VAL A 242 -1.99 -13.36 6.91
N LEU A 243 -2.59 -12.99 8.03
CA LEU A 243 -1.93 -12.36 9.16
C LEU A 243 -1.82 -13.35 10.31
N LEU A 244 -0.71 -13.31 11.03
CA LEU A 244 -0.46 -14.16 12.17
C LEU A 244 -0.84 -13.42 13.45
N PHE A 245 -1.98 -13.78 13.98
CA PHE A 245 -2.45 -13.37 15.30
C PHE A 245 -1.89 -14.33 16.35
N GLU A 246 -2.21 -14.07 17.62
CA GLU A 246 -1.97 -15.01 18.70
C GLU A 246 -3.23 -15.83 19.01
N ASP A 247 -3.05 -17.07 19.44
CA ASP A 247 -4.08 -17.84 20.15
C ASP A 247 -4.02 -17.63 21.67
N GLU A 248 -4.83 -18.38 22.42
CA GLU A 248 -4.91 -18.27 23.88
C GLU A 248 -3.61 -18.73 24.58
N ASP A 249 -2.80 -19.54 23.90
CA ASP A 249 -1.50 -20.03 24.38
C ASP A 249 -0.32 -19.15 23.89
N GLY A 250 -0.61 -18.04 23.20
CA GLY A 250 0.39 -17.14 22.61
C GLY A 250 1.11 -17.70 21.38
N ARG A 251 0.58 -18.76 20.76
CA ARG A 251 1.08 -19.34 19.52
C ARG A 251 0.46 -18.67 18.31
N SER A 252 1.07 -18.91 17.15
CA SER A 252 0.58 -18.37 15.88
C SER A 252 -0.80 -18.90 15.52
N ARG A 253 -1.69 -17.98 15.15
CA ARG A 253 -2.99 -18.26 14.57
C ARG A 253 -3.12 -17.52 13.26
N LEU A 254 -3.30 -18.28 12.18
CA LEU A 254 -3.56 -17.72 10.85
C LEU A 254 -4.96 -17.09 10.79
N VAL A 255 -5.00 -15.87 10.26
CA VAL A 255 -6.22 -15.11 10.00
C VAL A 255 -6.17 -14.59 8.58
N ASN A 256 -7.10 -15.04 7.74
CA ASN A 256 -7.17 -14.61 6.34
C ASN A 256 -7.83 -13.23 6.20
N GLY A 257 -7.59 -12.59 5.04
CA GLY A 257 -8.13 -11.27 4.72
C GLY A 257 -9.65 -11.21 4.76
N ASN A 258 -10.33 -12.25 4.29
CA ASN A 258 -11.79 -12.34 4.29
C ASN A 258 -12.40 -12.29 5.71
N TYR A 259 -11.84 -13.05 6.64
CA TYR A 259 -12.32 -13.08 8.02
C TYR A 259 -12.04 -11.76 8.74
N LEU A 260 -10.84 -11.18 8.55
CA LEU A 260 -10.51 -9.87 9.11
C LEU A 260 -11.41 -8.77 8.51
N GLY A 261 -11.62 -8.79 7.20
CA GLY A 261 -12.50 -7.86 6.49
C GLY A 261 -13.92 -7.91 7.04
N THR A 262 -14.46 -9.11 7.24
CA THR A 262 -15.79 -9.31 7.86
C THR A 262 -15.86 -8.69 9.26
N LEU A 263 -14.82 -8.90 10.06
CA LEU A 263 -14.77 -8.34 11.42
C LEU A 263 -14.72 -6.81 11.41
N LEU A 264 -13.96 -6.21 10.50
CA LEU A 264 -13.78 -4.76 10.41
C LEU A 264 -14.96 -4.07 9.71
N HIS A 265 -15.69 -4.78 8.84
CA HIS A 265 -16.78 -4.25 8.01
C HIS A 265 -17.89 -3.62 8.84
N ASP A 266 -18.31 -4.30 9.90
CA ASP A 266 -19.39 -3.86 10.79
C ASP A 266 -18.94 -2.84 11.84
N HIS A 267 -17.79 -2.17 11.64
CA HIS A 267 -17.34 -1.06 12.48
C HIS A 267 -17.55 0.28 11.77
N PRO A 268 -18.70 0.97 11.96
CA PRO A 268 -19.11 2.08 11.09
C PRO A 268 -18.21 3.32 11.18
N SER A 269 -17.40 3.45 12.22
CA SER A 269 -16.43 4.54 12.38
C SER A 269 -15.09 4.27 11.69
N LEU A 270 -14.79 3.00 11.34
CA LEU A 270 -13.52 2.63 10.73
C LEU A 270 -13.41 3.21 9.32
N ARG A 271 -12.26 3.79 9.01
CA ARG A 271 -11.97 4.41 7.70
C ARG A 271 -10.70 3.86 7.06
N LEU A 272 -9.80 3.30 7.86
CA LEU A 272 -8.49 2.84 7.40
C LEU A 272 -8.03 1.61 8.20
N ALA A 273 -7.50 0.63 7.48
CA ALA A 273 -6.70 -0.45 8.06
C ALA A 273 -5.25 -0.32 7.56
N ILE A 274 -4.28 -0.39 8.48
CA ILE A 274 -2.85 -0.38 8.19
C ILE A 274 -2.31 -1.75 8.58
N LEU A 275 -1.88 -2.54 7.61
CA LEU A 275 -1.33 -3.87 7.81
C LEU A 275 0.19 -3.81 7.64
N ASN A 276 0.91 -3.72 8.76
CA ASN A 276 2.37 -3.76 8.79
C ASN A 276 2.85 -5.19 9.05
N ALA A 277 2.81 -6.00 7.99
CA ALA A 277 3.18 -7.41 8.00
C ALA A 277 3.91 -7.79 6.71
N CYS A 278 4.78 -8.80 6.77
CA CYS A 278 5.43 -9.36 5.58
C CYS A 278 4.38 -9.89 4.60
N GLU A 279 4.67 -9.78 3.29
CA GLU A 279 3.79 -10.25 2.19
C GLU A 279 2.34 -9.70 2.22
N GLY A 280 2.02 -8.71 3.07
CA GLY A 280 0.65 -8.25 3.31
C GLY A 280 -0.04 -7.51 2.16
N ALA A 281 0.61 -7.40 1.00
CA ALA A 281 0.10 -6.74 -0.20
C ALA A 281 0.21 -7.61 -1.47
N ARG A 282 0.55 -8.90 -1.32
CA ARG A 282 0.55 -9.88 -2.41
C ARG A 282 -0.88 -10.39 -2.64
N THR A 283 -1.31 -10.46 -3.89
CA THR A 283 -2.70 -10.83 -4.28
C THR A 283 -2.78 -12.08 -5.11
#